data_AF-A0A1I2TJ85-F1
#
_entry.id   AF-A0A1I2TJ85-F1
#
_cell.length_a   1.000
_cell.length_b   1.000
_cell.length_c   1.000
_cell.angle_alpha   90.00
_cell.angle_beta   90.00
_cell.angle_gamma   90.00
#
_symmetry.space_group_name_H-M   'P 1'
#
loop_
_entity.id
_entity.type
_entity.pdbx_description
1 polymer ?
#
loop_
_entity_poly.entity_id
_entity_poly.type
_entity_poly.pdbx_seq_one_letter_code
_entity_poly.pdbx_strand_id
1 'polypeptide(L)'
;MARTCTRTSPLIDEVPILTKEEFEKHPVALSLAKTFCEDNIYYTYPEYLEHLELTRRFADKVPNYTVKSNENPHIQNISITSHDGKWVMVSKSKSPAIHFLFKHPRLRNAFEKYMADGNLIKKKKALRAKNNSRK
;
A
#
# COMPACT_ATOMS: atom_id res chain seq x y z
N MET A 1 -25.57 3.49 11.28
CA MET A 1 -25.19 4.09 9.97
C MET A 1 -23.69 3.93 9.76
N ALA A 2 -23.25 2.88 9.05
CA ALA A 2 -21.86 2.76 8.63
C ALA A 2 -21.61 3.83 7.56
N ARG A 3 -20.91 4.90 7.92
CA ARG A 3 -20.51 5.95 6.97
C ARG A 3 -19.47 5.34 6.04
N THR A 4 -19.90 4.89 4.88
CA THR A 4 -19.02 4.50 3.78
C THR A 4 -18.07 5.68 3.51
N CYS A 5 -16.77 5.44 3.58
CA CYS A 5 -15.74 6.45 3.30
C CYS A 5 -15.80 6.81 1.81
N THR A 6 -16.71 7.71 1.43
CA THR A 6 -16.86 8.14 0.03
C THR A 6 -16.18 9.48 -0.20
N ARG A 7 -15.24 9.47 -1.15
CA ARG A 7 -14.89 10.53 -2.12
C ARG A 7 -13.79 11.57 -1.78
N THR A 8 -13.23 11.63 -0.58
CA THR A 8 -12.18 12.65 -0.25
C THR A 8 -10.94 12.13 0.46
N SER A 9 -10.96 10.89 0.95
CA SER A 9 -9.81 10.31 1.65
C SER A 9 -8.80 9.72 0.65
N PRO A 10 -7.50 10.08 0.76
CA PRO A 10 -6.48 9.43 -0.02
C PRO A 10 -6.33 7.97 0.42
N LEU A 11 -6.33 7.07 -0.56
CA LEU A 11 -6.07 5.65 -0.38
C LEU A 11 -4.73 5.33 -1.07
N ILE A 12 -3.79 4.79 -0.29
CA ILE A 12 -2.52 4.31 -0.82
C ILE A 12 -2.50 2.80 -0.73
N ASP A 13 -2.29 2.17 -1.88
CA ASP A 13 -2.06 0.74 -1.97
C ASP A 13 -0.61 0.47 -2.36
N GLU A 14 0.05 -0.38 -1.59
CA GLU A 14 1.43 -0.77 -1.85
C GLU A 14 1.45 -2.16 -2.45
N VAL A 15 1.94 -2.26 -3.69
CA VAL A 15 1.96 -3.51 -4.42
C VAL A 15 3.40 -3.86 -4.80
N PRO A 16 3.89 -5.07 -4.46
CA PRO A 16 5.26 -5.45 -4.75
C PRO A 16 5.46 -5.66 -6.25
N ILE A 17 6.59 -5.25 -6.80
CA ILE A 17 6.98 -5.66 -8.15
C ILE A 17 7.87 -6.89 -7.97
N LEU A 18 7.34 -8.06 -8.34
CA LEU A 18 8.02 -9.34 -8.17
C LEU A 18 8.49 -9.87 -9.53
N THR A 19 9.69 -10.44 -9.58
CA THR A 19 10.06 -11.33 -10.68
C THR A 19 9.31 -12.66 -10.56
N LYS A 20 9.36 -13.47 -11.63
CA LYS A 20 8.74 -14.80 -11.62
C LYS A 20 9.34 -15.69 -10.52
N GLU A 21 10.65 -15.63 -10.34
CA GLU A 21 11.36 -16.41 -9.32
C GLU A 21 10.99 -15.99 -7.88
N GLU A 22 10.78 -14.70 -7.66
CA GLU A 22 10.34 -14.17 -6.36
C GLU A 22 8.88 -14.54 -6.06
N PHE A 23 8.02 -14.49 -7.08
CA PHE A 23 6.63 -14.91 -7.00
C PHE A 23 6.49 -16.40 -6.67
N GLU A 24 7.28 -17.26 -7.31
CA GLU A 24 7.26 -18.71 -7.06
C GLU A 24 7.73 -19.05 -5.64
N LYS A 25 8.68 -18.29 -5.08
CA LYS A 25 9.10 -18.45 -3.68
C LYS A 25 8.05 -17.96 -2.69
N HIS A 26 7.30 -16.93 -3.06
CA HIS A 26 6.29 -16.30 -2.21
C HIS A 26 5.00 -16.01 -3.00
N PRO A 27 4.11 -17.01 -3.12
CA PRO A 27 2.85 -16.84 -3.84
C PRO A 27 2.01 -15.68 -3.28
N VAL A 28 1.54 -14.82 -4.17
CA VAL A 28 0.74 -13.65 -3.80
C VAL A 28 -0.74 -14.04 -3.77
N ALA A 29 -1.42 -13.63 -2.70
CA ALA A 29 -2.87 -13.79 -2.57
C ALA A 29 -3.59 -12.47 -2.91
N LEU A 30 -4.77 -12.59 -3.52
CA LEU A 30 -5.71 -11.49 -3.72
C LEU A 30 -6.12 -10.90 -2.36
N SER A 31 -6.15 -9.58 -2.30
CA SER A 31 -6.54 -8.84 -1.10
C SER A 31 -8.06 -8.90 -0.88
N LEU A 32 -8.49 -9.79 0.02
CA LEU A 32 -9.91 -10.01 0.35
C LEU A 32 -10.34 -9.40 1.69
N ALA A 33 -9.52 -8.52 2.26
CA ALA A 33 -9.77 -7.90 3.57
C ALA A 33 -11.14 -7.21 3.69
N LYS A 34 -11.72 -6.79 2.56
CA LYS A 34 -12.97 -6.04 2.50
C LYS A 34 -14.18 -6.90 2.14
N THR A 35 -13.99 -8.18 1.85
CA THR A 35 -15.05 -9.09 1.39
C THR A 35 -15.49 -10.09 2.46
N PHE A 36 -14.99 -9.98 3.70
CA PHE A 36 -15.26 -10.94 4.80
C PHE A 36 -15.03 -12.42 4.39
N CYS A 37 -14.15 -12.65 3.42
CA CYS A 37 -13.79 -13.99 2.95
C CYS A 37 -12.62 -14.52 3.79
N GLU A 38 -12.77 -15.74 4.30
CA GLU A 38 -11.76 -16.39 5.14
C GLU A 38 -10.68 -17.11 4.31
N ASP A 39 -11.01 -17.48 3.07
CA ASP A 39 -10.12 -18.19 2.17
C ASP A 39 -9.17 -17.25 1.42
N ASN A 40 -7.93 -17.67 1.23
CA ASN A 40 -6.99 -16.95 0.38
C ASN A 40 -7.12 -17.43 -1.08
N ILE A 41 -7.40 -16.52 -2.00
CA ILE A 41 -7.33 -16.77 -3.44
C ILE A 41 -5.94 -16.39 -3.92
N TYR A 42 -5.18 -17.35 -4.47
CA TYR A 42 -3.83 -17.11 -4.97
C TYR A 42 -3.84 -16.82 -6.46
N TYR A 43 -2.97 -15.92 -6.89
CA TYR A 43 -2.74 -15.67 -8.30
C TYR A 43 -1.85 -16.75 -8.92
N THR A 44 -2.01 -16.96 -10.22
CA THR A 44 -0.91 -17.37 -11.09
C THR A 44 -0.07 -16.15 -11.45
N TYR A 45 1.20 -16.36 -11.85
CA TYR A 45 2.07 -15.24 -12.22
C TYR A 45 1.51 -14.36 -13.36
N PRO A 46 0.90 -14.91 -14.44
CA PRO A 46 0.25 -14.08 -15.46
C PRO A 46 -0.91 -13.24 -14.92
N GLU A 47 -1.79 -13.82 -14.10
CA GLU A 47 -2.90 -13.10 -13.49
C GLU A 47 -2.41 -11.99 -12.55
N TYR A 48 -1.29 -12.22 -11.86
CA TYR A 48 -0.68 -11.21 -11.02
C TYR A 48 -0.22 -9.99 -11.84
N LEU A 49 0.46 -10.22 -12.96
CA LEU A 49 0.91 -9.14 -13.85
C LEU A 49 -0.27 -8.37 -14.47
N GLU A 50 -1.31 -9.08 -14.90
CA GLU A 50 -2.52 -8.46 -15.42
C GLU A 50 -3.21 -7.61 -14.34
N HIS A 51 -3.35 -8.15 -13.13
CA HIS A 51 -3.92 -7.42 -12.01
C HIS A 51 -3.12 -6.15 -11.67
N LEU A 52 -1.78 -6.21 -11.71
CA LEU A 52 -0.93 -5.02 -11.53
C LEU A 52 -1.23 -3.94 -12.57
N GLU A 53 -1.36 -4.33 -13.83
CA GLU A 53 -1.66 -3.40 -14.91
C GLU A 53 -3.05 -2.77 -14.77
N LEU A 54 -4.07 -3.60 -14.49
CA LEU A 54 -5.43 -3.12 -14.23
C LEU A 54 -5.48 -2.17 -13.03
N THR A 55 -4.76 -2.49 -11.96
CA THR A 55 -4.69 -1.67 -10.75
C THR A 55 -4.04 -0.32 -11.01
N ARG A 56 -2.97 -0.27 -11.82
CA ARG A 56 -2.32 0.98 -12.25
C ARG A 56 -3.26 1.82 -13.13
N ARG A 57 -3.88 1.20 -14.13
CA ARG A 57 -4.87 1.87 -15.01
C ARG A 57 -6.06 2.42 -14.21
N PHE A 58 -6.46 1.75 -13.14
CA PHE A 58 -7.50 2.22 -12.24
C PHE A 58 -7.03 3.43 -11.41
N ALA A 59 -5.80 3.40 -10.90
CA ALA A 59 -5.20 4.53 -10.18
C ALA A 59 -5.12 5.80 -11.03
N ASP A 60 -4.77 5.67 -12.32
CA ASP A 60 -4.73 6.82 -13.24
C ASP A 60 -6.10 7.49 -13.44
N LYS A 61 -7.20 6.74 -13.23
CA LYS A 61 -8.58 7.22 -13.40
C LYS A 61 -9.20 7.76 -12.11
N VAL A 62 -8.60 7.47 -10.95
CA VAL A 62 -9.19 7.74 -9.63
C VAL A 62 -8.30 8.70 -8.83
N PRO A 63 -8.64 10.00 -8.75
CA PRO A 63 -7.75 11.05 -8.22
C PRO A 63 -7.27 10.85 -6.79
N ASN A 64 -8.03 10.13 -5.96
CA ASN A 64 -7.75 9.89 -4.55
C ASN A 64 -7.20 8.48 -4.29
N TYR A 65 -6.85 7.74 -5.34
CA TYR A 65 -6.24 6.42 -5.24
C TYR A 65 -4.81 6.48 -5.79
N THR A 66 -3.85 6.01 -5.02
CA THR A 66 -2.45 5.99 -5.42
C THR A 66 -1.88 4.61 -5.19
N VAL A 67 -1.30 4.05 -6.24
CA VAL A 67 -0.59 2.78 -6.16
C VAL A 67 0.90 3.08 -6.08
N LYS A 68 1.56 2.56 -5.04
CA LYS A 68 3.01 2.64 -4.88
C LYS A 68 3.61 1.27 -5.12
N SER A 69 4.62 1.22 -5.97
CA SER A 69 5.45 0.03 -6.13
C SER A 69 6.37 -0.10 -4.91
N ASN A 70 6.35 -1.26 -4.26
CA ASN A 70 7.28 -1.54 -3.18
C ASN A 70 8.45 -2.40 -3.70
N GLU A 71 9.67 -1.90 -3.56
CA GLU A 71 10.91 -2.67 -3.79
C GLU A 71 11.21 -3.64 -2.63
N ASN A 72 10.53 -3.48 -1.49
CA ASN A 72 10.65 -4.35 -0.34
C ASN A 72 9.52 -5.40 -0.36
N PRO A 73 9.81 -6.66 -0.71
CA PRO A 73 8.83 -7.73 -0.77
C PRO A 73 8.33 -8.15 0.63
N HIS A 74 8.72 -7.49 1.73
CA HIS A 74 8.22 -7.79 3.07
C HIS A 74 6.97 -6.99 3.45
N ILE A 75 6.62 -5.93 2.72
CA ILE A 75 5.35 -5.20 2.88
C ILE A 75 4.39 -5.68 1.80
N GLN A 76 4.00 -6.94 1.89
CA GLN A 76 2.91 -7.48 1.08
C GLN A 76 1.62 -7.37 1.87
N ASN A 77 0.51 -7.17 1.17
CA ASN A 77 -0.83 -7.28 1.76
C ASN A 77 -1.10 -6.25 2.87
N ILE A 78 -0.53 -5.04 2.78
CA ILE A 78 -0.83 -3.94 3.71
C ILE A 78 -1.35 -2.75 2.91
N SER A 79 -2.59 -2.31 3.20
CA SER A 79 -3.14 -1.06 2.67
C SER A 79 -3.28 -0.02 3.78
N ILE A 80 -3.04 1.25 3.43
CA ILE A 80 -3.15 2.35 4.37
C ILE A 80 -4.15 3.37 3.84
N THR A 81 -5.14 3.70 4.66
CA THR A 81 -6.18 4.70 4.35
C THR A 81 -6.17 5.76 5.44
N SER A 82 -6.26 7.04 5.08
CA SER A 82 -6.44 8.12 6.06
C SER A 82 -7.70 8.91 5.80
N HIS A 83 -8.28 9.44 6.88
CA HIS A 83 -9.12 10.61 6.82
C HIS A 83 -8.41 11.72 7.57
N ASP A 84 -7.96 12.73 6.84
CA ASP A 84 -7.19 13.86 7.36
C ASP A 84 -7.84 14.44 8.61
N GLY A 85 -7.04 14.62 9.65
CA GLY A 85 -7.51 15.17 10.92
C GLY A 85 -8.21 14.16 11.82
N LYS A 86 -8.69 13.02 11.30
CA LYS A 86 -9.62 12.13 12.01
C LYS A 86 -9.03 10.78 12.38
N TRP A 87 -8.50 10.02 11.41
CA TRP A 87 -8.00 8.68 11.66
C TRP A 87 -7.12 8.17 10.53
N VAL A 88 -6.31 7.16 10.84
CA VAL A 88 -5.58 6.35 9.87
C VAL A 88 -5.94 4.89 10.12
N MET A 89 -6.20 4.14 9.06
CA MET A 89 -6.47 2.72 9.08
C MET A 89 -5.37 1.98 8.33
N VAL A 90 -4.72 1.03 8.99
CA VAL A 90 -3.76 0.10 8.38
C VAL A 90 -4.41 -1.27 8.33
N SER A 91 -4.55 -1.84 7.15
CA SER A 91 -5.21 -3.13 6.96
C SER A 91 -4.22 -4.15 6.43
N LYS A 92 -4.11 -5.30 7.09
CA LYS A 92 -3.41 -6.47 6.58
C LYS A 92 -4.42 -7.41 5.92
N SER A 93 -4.25 -7.69 4.64
CA SER A 93 -5.25 -8.40 3.83
C SER A 93 -5.09 -9.91 3.73
N LYS A 94 -3.98 -10.47 4.21
CA LYS A 94 -3.79 -11.92 4.30
C LYS A 94 -4.67 -12.47 5.42
N SER A 95 -5.46 -13.50 5.15
CA SER A 95 -6.38 -14.10 6.12
C SER A 95 -5.65 -14.58 7.40
N PRO A 96 -6.16 -14.26 8.61
CA PRO A 96 -7.34 -13.42 8.86
C PRO A 96 -7.06 -11.94 8.59
N ALA A 97 -8.03 -11.22 8.05
CA ALA A 97 -7.91 -9.78 7.82
C ALA A 97 -7.80 -9.03 9.16
N ILE A 98 -6.75 -8.20 9.31
CA ILE A 98 -6.51 -7.42 10.53
C ILE A 98 -6.52 -5.93 10.18
N HIS A 99 -7.37 -5.16 10.86
CA HIS A 99 -7.48 -3.71 10.68
C HIS A 99 -7.07 -2.97 11.95
N PHE A 100 -6.05 -2.11 11.85
CA PHE A 100 -5.62 -1.21 12.93
C PHE A 100 -6.14 0.20 12.67
N LEU A 101 -6.94 0.74 13.59
CA LEU A 101 -7.45 2.10 13.54
C LEU A 101 -6.68 3.02 14.52
N PHE A 102 -5.91 3.94 13.98
CA PHE A 102 -5.15 4.92 14.75
C PHE A 102 -5.89 6.27 14.79
N LYS A 103 -6.29 6.69 16.00
CA LYS A 103 -6.85 8.03 16.27
C LYS A 103 -5.88 8.96 16.98
N HIS A 104 -4.82 8.40 17.59
CA HIS A 104 -3.86 9.18 18.37
C HIS A 104 -3.12 10.19 17.49
N PRO A 105 -3.12 11.50 17.80
CA PRO A 105 -2.59 12.55 16.93
C PRO A 105 -1.14 12.33 16.47
N ARG A 106 -0.25 11.84 17.34
CA ARG A 106 1.15 11.59 16.97
C ARG A 106 1.31 10.50 15.91
N LEU A 107 0.54 9.41 16.01
CA LEU A 107 0.59 8.31 15.05
C LEU A 107 -0.11 8.69 13.75
N ARG A 108 -1.30 9.30 13.87
CA ARG A 108 -2.04 9.84 12.72
C ARG A 108 -1.16 10.79 11.89
N ASN A 109 -0.55 11.78 12.52
CA ASN A 109 0.31 12.74 11.83
C ASN A 109 1.55 12.10 11.20
N ALA A 110 2.11 11.04 11.80
CA ALA A 110 3.26 10.32 11.24
C ALA A 110 2.88 9.60 9.95
N PHE A 111 1.72 8.93 9.92
CA PHE A 111 1.19 8.30 8.73
C PHE A 111 0.76 9.32 7.68
N GLU A 112 0.02 10.37 8.04
CA GLU A 112 -0.37 11.44 7.09
C GLU A 112 0.86 12.05 6.41
N LYS A 113 1.94 12.32 7.17
CA LYS A 113 3.23 12.74 6.60
C LYS A 113 3.82 11.69 5.66
N TYR A 114 3.88 10.43 6.07
CA TYR A 114 4.36 9.33 5.22
C TYR A 114 3.59 9.23 3.89
N MET A 115 2.28 9.44 3.94
CA MET A 115 1.41 9.39 2.76
C MET A 115 1.66 10.58 1.83
N ALA A 116 1.75 11.79 2.37
CA ALA A 116 2.08 13.01 1.62
C ALA A 116 3.51 13.00 1.05
N ASP A 117 4.45 12.42 1.78
CA ASP A 117 5.88 12.39 1.48
C ASP A 117 6.28 11.17 0.61
N GLY A 118 5.56 10.89 -0.49
CA GLY A 118 6.03 9.96 -1.54
C GLY A 118 7.46 10.22 -2.08
N ASN A 119 8.14 11.28 -1.59
CA ASN A 119 9.50 11.72 -1.90
C ASN A 119 10.54 11.56 -0.77
N LEU A 120 10.21 11.11 0.46
CA LEU A 120 11.20 11.04 1.55
C LEU A 120 12.29 9.98 1.32
N ILE A 121 11.98 8.87 0.65
CA ILE A 121 12.95 7.82 0.31
C ILE A 121 13.98 8.35 -0.70
N LYS A 122 13.52 9.15 -1.69
CA LYS A 122 14.43 9.86 -2.62
C LYS A 122 15.29 10.89 -1.90
N LYS A 123 14.73 11.64 -0.93
CA LYS A 123 15.46 12.65 -0.17
C LYS A 123 16.61 12.04 0.66
N LYS A 124 16.39 10.88 1.31
CA LYS A 124 17.46 10.16 2.04
C LYS A 124 18.53 9.56 1.12
N LYS A 125 18.16 8.98 -0.05
CA LYS A 125 19.13 8.50 -1.05
C LYS A 125 19.94 9.66 -1.65
N ALA A 126 19.31 10.79 -1.98
CA ALA A 126 19.99 11.98 -2.51
C ALA A 126 20.91 12.66 -1.48
N LEU A 127 20.52 12.67 -0.20
CA LEU A 127 21.36 13.19 0.87
C LEU A 127 22.57 12.28 1.15
N ARG A 128 22.40 10.95 1.08
CA ARG A 128 23.51 9.98 1.18
C ARG A 128 24.47 10.06 -0.01
N ALA A 129 23.97 10.21 -1.24
CA ALA A 129 24.80 10.35 -2.44
C ALA A 129 25.64 11.65 -2.41
N LYS A 130 25.07 12.77 -1.95
CA LYS A 130 25.83 14.03 -1.79
C LYS A 130 26.92 13.97 -0.72
N ASN A 131 26.73 13.19 0.33
CA ASN A 131 27.73 13.05 1.39
C ASN A 131 28.87 12.09 1.01
N ASN A 132 28.64 11.15 0.09
CA ASN A 132 29.67 10.22 -0.38
C ASN A 132 30.52 10.76 -1.54
N SER A 133 30.10 11.87 -2.17
CA SER A 133 30.84 12.58 -3.22
C SER A 133 31.68 13.75 -2.70
N ARG A 134 31.69 13.98 -1.38
CA ARG A 134 32.47 15.02 -0.68
C ARG A 134 33.52 14.44 0.27
N LYS A 135 33.86 13.15 0.11
CA LYS A 135 35.01 12.50 0.73
C LYS A 135 35.99 12.09 -0.36
#